data_AF-A0AAX6EDL5-F1
#
_entry.id   AF-A0AAX6EDL5-F1
#
_cell.length_a   1.000
_cell.length_b   1.000
_cell.length_c   1.000
_cell.angle_alpha   90.00
_cell.angle_beta   90.00
_cell.angle_gamma   90.00
#
_symmetry.space_group_name_H-M   'P 1'
#
loop_
_entity.id
_entity.type
_entity.pdbx_description
1 polymer ?
#
loop_
_entity_poly.entity_id
_entity_poly.type
_entity_poly.pdbx_seq_one_letter_code
_entity_poly.pdbx_strand_id
1 'polypeptide(L)'
;MENKSNAPDIMSQRHSEENAVSIQVPDTKTTAEENGSNLQPSVEVPEGSTEAGTVEADRDNLQPLSTATEIPRGKTGLRLFFWNIRCVFKLDELGSEIARMAIPAALALAADPLASLVDTAFIGQIGSVELAAVGVSIAIFNQISKVAIYPLVSVTTSFVAEEDAICSRIVEEQERGDIEKTSAMNKGMNELSPCNDSEKTRCSLSCVASRFTNQSSPRIKRKYISSVSSALVVGATLGVLQAIFLILAAKFFLHIMGVKSGSPMLPPAYRYLTLRSLGAPAVLLSLAMQGVFRGFKDTKTPLYATVAGDVTNIILDPILIYVMRMGVTGAAIAHVVSQYLITVILLSRLIKQVDIVPPNIKDLKFSRFLRCGFLLLARVVAVTFCVTLAASLAAHHGSISMAAFQICLQLWLATSLLADGLAVAGQAILASAFARGDYRKVVAATSRVLQLSIVLGVALSLLLGFVMEFGSRIFTKDVQVLKIVHKAIPFIAATQPINSLAFVFDGVNFGASDYTFSAYSMASCGGSHQHSELNISLFEPRVHRHMDRVDNLYDSSHLS
;
A
#
# COMPACT_ATOMS: atom_id res chain seq x y z
N MET A 1 3.80 61.68 8.90
CA MET A 1 4.89 62.54 8.43
C MET A 1 5.89 61.61 7.73
N GLU A 2 5.67 61.20 6.46
CA GLU A 2 5.79 61.99 5.20
C GLU A 2 7.24 62.38 4.89
N ASN A 3 7.78 62.30 3.66
CA ASN A 3 7.31 61.85 2.33
C ASN A 3 8.48 61.05 1.66
N LYS A 4 8.33 60.06 0.75
CA LYS A 4 7.65 59.91 -0.56
C LYS A 4 8.39 60.51 -1.78
N SER A 5 8.55 59.68 -2.82
CA SER A 5 8.93 60.00 -4.24
C SER A 5 10.36 60.49 -4.53
N ASN A 6 10.96 60.27 -5.72
CA ASN A 6 10.54 59.56 -6.95
C ASN A 6 11.77 59.10 -7.79
N ALA A 7 11.57 58.18 -8.75
CA ALA A 7 12.51 57.91 -9.86
C ALA A 7 12.39 58.99 -10.97
N PRO A 8 13.23 58.96 -12.04
CA PRO A 8 12.79 58.25 -13.25
C PRO A 8 13.90 57.58 -14.11
N ASP A 9 13.45 56.84 -15.13
CA ASP A 9 14.22 56.16 -16.18
C ASP A 9 15.00 57.08 -17.14
N ILE A 10 16.08 56.54 -17.76
CA ILE A 10 16.42 56.78 -19.18
C ILE A 10 16.79 55.44 -19.84
N MET A 11 16.45 55.33 -21.13
CA MET A 11 16.31 54.12 -21.95
C MET A 11 17.30 54.10 -23.14
N SER A 12 17.27 53.00 -23.92
CA SER A 12 17.70 52.83 -25.33
C SER A 12 19.12 52.28 -25.58
N GLN A 13 19.25 51.01 -26.05
CA GLN A 13 19.33 50.57 -27.49
C GLN A 13 20.76 50.69 -28.05
N ARG A 14 21.36 49.77 -28.83
CA ARG A 14 20.97 48.61 -29.67
C ARG A 14 22.23 47.67 -29.82
N HIS A 15 22.27 46.48 -30.45
CA HIS A 15 21.32 45.68 -31.26
C HIS A 15 21.65 44.16 -31.25
N SER A 16 20.85 43.38 -31.98
CA SER A 16 21.09 42.09 -32.70
C SER A 16 22.32 41.19 -32.43
N GLU A 17 22.05 39.91 -32.15
CA GLU A 17 22.23 38.82 -33.14
C GLU A 17 21.32 37.62 -32.80
N GLU A 18 20.66 37.04 -33.80
CA GLU A 18 19.80 35.85 -33.68
C GLU A 18 20.57 34.58 -34.04
N ASN A 19 20.21 33.45 -33.44
CA ASN A 19 20.38 32.16 -34.11
C ASN A 19 19.36 31.14 -33.62
N ALA A 20 18.50 30.69 -34.54
CA ALA A 20 17.52 29.63 -34.33
C ALA A 20 17.89 28.43 -35.21
N VAL A 21 17.77 27.22 -34.68
CA VAL A 21 17.91 25.98 -35.47
C VAL A 21 16.62 25.17 -35.31
N SER A 22 15.84 25.10 -36.38
CA SER A 22 14.71 24.19 -36.52
C SER A 22 15.20 22.88 -37.13
N ILE A 23 14.64 21.74 -36.66
CA ILE A 23 14.83 20.44 -37.31
C ILE A 23 13.53 20.12 -38.06
N GLN A 24 13.65 19.91 -39.37
CA GLN A 24 12.53 19.74 -40.29
C GLN A 24 12.62 18.39 -41.02
N VAL A 25 11.46 17.80 -41.28
CA VAL A 25 11.28 16.52 -41.98
C VAL A 25 11.71 16.63 -43.45
N PRO A 26 12.38 15.62 -44.03
CA PRO A 26 12.54 15.50 -45.47
C PRO A 26 11.52 14.52 -46.09
N ASP A 27 10.63 15.06 -46.91
CA ASP A 27 9.93 14.31 -47.98
C ASP A 27 10.63 14.61 -49.31
N THR A 28 10.93 13.60 -50.15
CA THR A 28 11.25 13.85 -51.56
C THR A 28 10.99 12.62 -52.45
N LYS A 29 10.21 12.81 -53.52
CA LYS A 29 10.09 11.91 -54.70
C LYS A 29 11.33 12.11 -55.60
N THR A 30 11.70 11.32 -56.61
CA THR A 30 10.91 10.73 -57.74
C THR A 30 11.81 9.78 -58.58
N THR A 31 11.25 9.11 -59.60
CA THR A 31 11.86 8.35 -60.74
C THR A 31 12.33 6.92 -60.46
N ALA A 32 12.18 5.93 -61.36
CA ALA A 32 11.32 5.73 -62.56
C ALA A 32 11.30 4.22 -62.97
N GLU A 33 10.67 3.88 -64.12
CA GLU A 33 10.52 2.55 -64.76
C GLU A 33 9.49 1.59 -64.09
N GLU A 34 8.39 1.09 -64.66
CA GLU A 34 7.80 0.84 -66.00
C GLU A 34 7.62 -0.67 -66.31
N ASN A 35 6.50 -1.01 -67.00
CA ASN A 35 5.80 -2.31 -67.21
C ASN A 35 4.64 -2.53 -66.20
N GLY A 36 3.34 -2.50 -66.56
CA GLY A 36 2.66 -3.06 -67.74
C GLY A 36 2.12 -4.45 -67.37
N SER A 37 0.84 -4.85 -67.48
CA SER A 37 -0.37 -4.32 -68.16
C SER A 37 -1.63 -4.83 -67.42
N ASN A 38 -2.64 -4.02 -67.09
CA ASN A 38 -3.81 -3.69 -67.91
C ASN A 38 -4.76 -4.88 -68.25
N LEU A 39 -5.86 -5.08 -67.49
CA LEU A 39 -7.26 -5.05 -67.95
C LEU A 39 -8.28 -5.37 -66.81
N GLN A 40 -9.52 -4.92 -67.01
CA GLN A 40 -10.69 -5.14 -66.15
C GLN A 40 -11.91 -5.57 -67.04
N PRO A 41 -13.12 -5.75 -66.48
CA PRO A 41 -13.77 -7.04 -66.20
C PRO A 41 -14.73 -7.53 -67.31
N SER A 42 -15.31 -8.73 -67.15
CA SER A 42 -16.55 -9.11 -67.85
C SER A 42 -17.38 -10.09 -67.03
N VAL A 43 -18.70 -9.92 -67.11
CA VAL A 43 -19.75 -10.71 -66.45
C VAL A 43 -20.37 -11.64 -67.49
N GLU A 44 -20.60 -12.90 -67.13
CA GLU A 44 -21.59 -13.72 -67.84
C GLU A 44 -22.23 -14.75 -66.91
N VAL A 45 -23.55 -14.89 -67.04
CA VAL A 45 -24.42 -15.82 -66.29
C VAL A 45 -25.13 -16.69 -67.33
N PRO A 46 -25.29 -17.99 -67.06
CA PRO A 46 -26.53 -18.65 -67.46
C PRO A 46 -27.22 -19.38 -66.29
N GLU A 47 -28.56 -19.36 -66.34
CA GLU A 47 -29.45 -20.03 -65.41
C GLU A 47 -29.66 -21.53 -65.76
N GLY A 48 -30.17 -22.32 -64.79
CA GLY A 48 -31.15 -23.36 -65.10
C GLY A 48 -30.96 -24.77 -64.53
N SER A 49 -31.64 -25.06 -63.41
CA SER A 49 -32.22 -26.39 -63.02
C SER A 49 -31.25 -27.59 -62.80
N THR A 50 -31.43 -28.53 -61.85
CA THR A 50 -32.63 -28.99 -61.12
C THR A 50 -32.24 -29.62 -59.76
N GLU A 51 -33.11 -29.44 -58.75
CA GLU A 51 -33.35 -30.17 -57.48
C GLU A 51 -32.31 -31.08 -56.74
N ALA A 52 -32.42 -31.00 -55.41
CA ALA A 52 -32.24 -32.05 -54.40
C ALA A 52 -30.81 -32.57 -54.08
N GLY A 53 -30.22 -32.02 -53.02
CA GLY A 53 -29.07 -32.59 -52.32
C GLY A 53 -28.61 -31.75 -51.15
N THR A 54 -29.10 -32.04 -49.93
CA THR A 54 -28.50 -31.51 -48.69
C THR A 54 -27.10 -32.11 -48.52
N VAL A 55 -26.06 -31.29 -48.64
CA VAL A 55 -24.67 -31.70 -48.43
C VAL A 55 -24.02 -30.79 -47.38
N GLU A 56 -23.41 -31.42 -46.38
CA GLU A 56 -22.66 -30.78 -45.31
C GLU A 56 -21.32 -30.24 -45.80
N ALA A 57 -21.02 -28.98 -45.49
CA ALA A 57 -19.71 -28.34 -45.48
C ALA A 57 -19.86 -26.99 -44.73
N ASP A 58 -18.94 -26.49 -43.91
CA ASP A 58 -17.68 -27.05 -43.43
C ASP A 58 -17.51 -26.52 -41.98
N ARG A 59 -17.23 -27.40 -41.01
CA ARG A 59 -17.23 -27.05 -39.58
C ARG A 59 -15.96 -27.52 -38.84
N ASP A 60 -14.82 -27.53 -39.53
CA ASP A 60 -13.52 -27.84 -38.91
C ASP A 60 -12.45 -26.78 -39.23
N ASN A 61 -12.40 -25.70 -38.43
CA ASN A 61 -11.14 -25.02 -38.04
C ASN A 61 -11.33 -23.94 -36.96
N LEU A 62 -11.93 -24.32 -35.83
CA LEU A 62 -11.78 -23.55 -34.59
C LEU A 62 -11.49 -24.51 -33.44
N GLN A 63 -10.24 -24.93 -33.31
CA GLN A 63 -9.80 -25.82 -32.22
C GLN A 63 -10.15 -25.20 -30.87
N PRO A 64 -11.04 -25.82 -30.06
CA PRO A 64 -11.29 -25.37 -28.70
C PRO A 64 -10.04 -25.63 -27.85
N LEU A 65 -9.86 -24.87 -26.78
CA LEU A 65 -8.79 -25.09 -25.80
C LEU A 65 -9.08 -26.32 -24.92
N SER A 66 -9.12 -27.51 -25.53
CA SER A 66 -9.56 -28.77 -24.93
C SER A 66 -8.44 -29.51 -24.21
N THR A 67 -7.99 -28.96 -23.08
CA THR A 67 -7.52 -29.78 -21.95
C THR A 67 -8.39 -29.48 -20.75
N ALA A 68 -9.52 -30.17 -20.68
CA ALA A 68 -10.47 -30.04 -19.59
C ALA A 68 -9.90 -30.67 -18.30
N THR A 69 -9.37 -29.84 -17.40
CA THR A 69 -9.37 -30.20 -15.99
C THR A 69 -10.72 -29.78 -15.42
N GLU A 70 -11.63 -30.75 -15.21
CA GLU A 70 -12.90 -30.52 -14.54
C GLU A 70 -12.66 -29.87 -13.17
N ILE A 71 -13.45 -28.86 -12.81
CA ILE A 71 -13.45 -28.34 -11.44
C ILE A 71 -14.16 -29.38 -10.58
N PRO A 72 -13.53 -29.91 -9.52
CA PRO A 72 -14.07 -31.04 -8.78
C PRO A 72 -15.26 -30.58 -7.94
N ARG A 73 -16.48 -30.83 -8.41
CA ARG A 73 -17.70 -30.68 -7.60
C ARG A 73 -17.56 -31.46 -6.29
N GLY A 74 -17.76 -30.78 -5.16
CA GLY A 74 -17.86 -31.37 -3.83
C GLY A 74 -16.56 -31.84 -3.14
N LYS A 75 -15.39 -31.24 -3.41
CA LYS A 75 -14.11 -31.66 -2.78
C LYS A 75 -13.32 -30.48 -2.21
N THR A 76 -13.32 -30.32 -0.89
CA THR A 76 -12.81 -29.17 -0.14
C THR A 76 -11.39 -29.34 0.44
N GLY A 77 -10.86 -28.25 1.03
CA GLY A 77 -9.70 -28.30 1.92
C GLY A 77 -8.34 -28.54 1.26
N LEU A 78 -7.48 -29.34 1.91
CA LEU A 78 -6.07 -29.55 1.51
C LEU A 78 -5.89 -30.01 0.05
N ARG A 79 -6.88 -30.64 -0.60
CA ARG A 79 -6.71 -31.06 -2.00
C ARG A 79 -6.64 -29.88 -2.97
N LEU A 80 -7.13 -28.69 -2.61
CA LEU A 80 -6.92 -27.46 -3.40
C LEU A 80 -5.45 -27.00 -3.41
N PHE A 81 -4.66 -27.33 -2.38
CA PHE A 81 -3.21 -27.07 -2.35
C PHE A 81 -2.43 -27.98 -3.30
N PHE A 82 -2.88 -29.22 -3.49
CA PHE A 82 -2.23 -30.19 -4.39
C PHE A 82 -2.78 -30.16 -5.83
N TRP A 83 -3.88 -29.44 -6.05
CA TRP A 83 -4.52 -29.29 -7.36
C TRP A 83 -3.58 -28.59 -8.35
N ASN A 84 -3.32 -29.22 -9.51
CA ASN A 84 -2.42 -28.67 -10.54
C ASN A 84 -1.01 -28.29 -10.06
N ILE A 85 -0.42 -29.00 -9.09
CA ILE A 85 0.94 -28.71 -8.58
C ILE A 85 2.04 -28.71 -9.66
N ARG A 86 1.84 -29.48 -10.75
CA ARG A 86 2.73 -29.46 -11.94
C ARG A 86 2.74 -28.12 -12.69
N CYS A 87 1.77 -27.25 -12.44
CA CYS A 87 1.67 -25.95 -13.07
C CYS A 87 2.35 -24.83 -12.28
N VAL A 88 2.78 -25.03 -11.02
CA VAL A 88 3.28 -23.96 -10.12
C VAL A 88 4.27 -22.98 -10.78
N PHE A 89 5.24 -23.51 -11.52
CA PHE A 89 6.28 -22.73 -12.21
C PHE A 89 5.98 -22.39 -13.67
N LYS A 90 4.80 -22.73 -14.20
CA LYS A 90 4.42 -22.34 -15.57
C LYS A 90 4.26 -20.82 -15.64
N LEU A 91 4.81 -20.24 -16.69
CA LEU A 91 4.50 -18.89 -17.14
C LEU A 91 3.29 -18.96 -18.10
N ASP A 92 2.19 -19.54 -17.61
CA ASP A 92 0.88 -19.40 -18.23
C ASP A 92 0.37 -17.96 -18.04
N GLU A 93 -0.71 -17.56 -18.72
CA GLU A 93 -1.26 -16.20 -18.66
C GLU A 93 -1.47 -15.73 -17.21
N LEU A 94 -2.03 -16.61 -16.37
CA LEU A 94 -2.22 -16.38 -14.94
C LEU A 94 -0.89 -16.26 -14.17
N GLY A 95 0.09 -17.12 -14.42
CA GLY A 95 1.42 -17.04 -13.81
C GLY A 95 2.17 -15.76 -14.18
N SER A 96 2.07 -15.30 -15.43
CA SER A 96 2.62 -14.03 -15.86
C SER A 96 1.86 -12.82 -15.28
N GLU A 97 0.54 -12.92 -15.10
CA GLU A 97 -0.28 -11.88 -14.45
C GLU A 97 0.14 -11.74 -12.97
N ILE A 98 0.22 -12.86 -12.22
CA ILE A 98 0.71 -12.90 -10.84
C ILE A 98 2.12 -12.29 -10.74
N ALA A 99 3.07 -12.72 -11.57
CA ALA A 99 4.45 -12.25 -11.50
C ALA A 99 4.58 -10.72 -11.78
N ARG A 100 3.84 -10.20 -12.77
CA ARG A 100 3.85 -8.77 -13.12
C ARG A 100 3.27 -7.89 -12.01
N MET A 101 2.38 -8.41 -11.17
CA MET A 101 1.84 -7.69 -10.01
C MET A 101 2.69 -7.88 -8.75
N ALA A 102 3.14 -9.11 -8.49
CA ALA A 102 3.82 -9.47 -7.25
C ALA A 102 5.24 -8.91 -7.16
N ILE A 103 6.03 -8.94 -8.24
CA ILE A 103 7.44 -8.52 -8.21
C ILE A 103 7.57 -7.01 -7.91
N PRO A 104 6.86 -6.09 -8.60
CA PRO A 104 6.94 -4.67 -8.27
C PRO A 104 6.38 -4.34 -6.88
N ALA A 105 5.32 -5.04 -6.44
CA ALA A 105 4.77 -4.88 -5.10
C ALA A 105 5.76 -5.31 -4.01
N ALA A 106 6.38 -6.49 -4.15
CA ALA A 106 7.39 -7.00 -3.21
C ALA A 106 8.60 -6.06 -3.13
N LEU A 107 9.10 -5.55 -4.25
CA LEU A 107 10.22 -4.60 -4.27
C LEU A 107 9.87 -3.26 -3.60
N ALA A 108 8.65 -2.75 -3.80
CA ALA A 108 8.18 -1.52 -3.15
C ALA A 108 7.98 -1.71 -1.64
N LEU A 109 7.45 -2.85 -1.20
CA LEU A 109 7.20 -3.16 0.21
C LEU A 109 8.46 -3.58 0.99
N ALA A 110 9.51 -4.02 0.28
CA ALA A 110 10.79 -4.38 0.87
C ALA A 110 11.76 -3.21 1.04
N ALA A 111 11.48 -2.02 0.49
CA ALA A 111 12.36 -0.85 0.60
C ALA A 111 12.65 -0.44 2.06
N ASP A 112 11.63 0.00 2.80
CA ASP A 112 11.76 0.46 4.19
C ASP A 112 12.37 -0.62 5.13
N PRO A 113 11.97 -1.92 5.05
CA PRO A 113 12.57 -2.98 5.87
C PRO A 113 14.04 -3.26 5.56
N LEU A 114 14.45 -3.17 4.29
CA LEU A 114 15.84 -3.34 3.88
C LEU A 114 16.69 -2.15 4.34
N ALA A 115 16.17 -0.92 4.28
CA ALA A 115 16.84 0.25 4.87
C ALA A 115 17.01 0.07 6.39
N SER A 116 15.94 -0.30 7.09
CA SER A 116 15.96 -0.52 8.53
C SER A 116 16.85 -1.69 8.99
N LEU A 117 17.16 -2.66 8.11
CA LEU A 117 18.22 -3.66 8.34
C LEU A 117 19.62 -3.04 8.34
N VAL A 118 19.90 -2.09 7.45
CA VAL A 118 21.19 -1.40 7.37
C VAL A 118 21.41 -0.54 8.63
N ASP A 119 20.39 0.20 9.08
CA ASP A 119 20.46 0.96 10.33
C ASP A 119 20.70 0.04 11.53
N THR A 120 19.98 -1.10 11.58
CA THR A 120 20.16 -2.13 12.62
C THR A 120 21.59 -2.68 12.62
N ALA A 121 22.23 -2.84 11.45
CA ALA A 121 23.62 -3.25 11.34
C ALA A 121 24.59 -2.16 11.82
N PHE A 122 24.40 -0.89 11.45
CA PHE A 122 25.24 0.21 11.95
C PHE A 122 25.17 0.33 13.47
N ILE A 123 23.96 0.25 14.04
CA ILE A 123 23.75 0.34 15.49
C ILE A 123 24.35 -0.88 16.21
N GLY A 124 24.21 -2.09 15.66
CA GLY A 124 24.74 -3.31 16.25
C GLY A 124 26.28 -3.46 16.20
N GLN A 125 26.94 -2.69 15.35
CA GLN A 125 28.40 -2.51 15.35
C GLN A 125 28.90 -1.56 16.45
N ILE A 126 28.04 -0.73 17.07
CA ILE A 126 28.39 0.11 18.22
C ILE A 126 28.57 -0.78 19.46
N GLY A 127 27.55 -1.61 19.74
CA GLY A 127 27.54 -2.50 20.90
C GLY A 127 26.18 -3.18 21.11
N SER A 128 26.18 -4.25 21.91
CA SER A 128 24.97 -5.03 22.20
C SER A 128 24.02 -4.30 23.17
N VAL A 129 24.53 -3.41 24.03
CA VAL A 129 23.70 -2.57 24.92
C VAL A 129 22.93 -1.53 24.10
N GLU A 130 23.60 -0.91 23.14
CA GLU A 130 23.08 0.09 22.22
C GLU A 130 22.00 -0.48 21.30
N LEU A 131 22.28 -1.63 20.68
CA LEU A 131 21.33 -2.33 19.82
C LEU A 131 20.07 -2.78 20.57
N ALA A 132 20.24 -3.32 21.77
CA ALA A 132 19.13 -3.71 22.63
C ALA A 132 18.29 -2.49 23.05
N ALA A 133 18.94 -1.39 23.42
CA ALA A 133 18.29 -0.14 23.78
C ALA A 133 17.45 0.43 22.64
N VAL A 134 17.99 0.42 21.42
CA VAL A 134 17.27 0.82 20.21
C VAL A 134 16.09 -0.11 19.95
N GLY A 135 16.28 -1.44 20.04
CA GLY A 135 15.20 -2.41 19.80
C GLY A 135 13.99 -2.21 20.71
N VAL A 136 14.20 -2.02 22.02
CA VAL A 136 13.09 -1.75 22.96
C VAL A 136 12.40 -0.44 22.63
N SER A 137 13.17 0.61 22.33
CA SER A 137 12.63 1.92 21.98
C SER A 137 11.85 1.90 20.66
N ILE A 138 12.30 1.14 19.66
CA ILE A 138 11.57 0.92 18.40
C ILE A 138 10.26 0.15 18.68
N ALA A 139 10.28 -0.88 19.52
CA ALA A 139 9.06 -1.62 19.88
C ALA A 139 8.00 -0.72 20.54
N ILE A 140 8.39 0.11 21.52
CA ILE A 140 7.51 1.10 22.17
C ILE A 140 6.98 2.12 21.16
N PHE A 141 7.88 2.75 20.39
CA PHE A 141 7.52 3.78 19.42
C PHE A 141 6.56 3.23 18.37
N ASN A 142 6.86 2.05 17.80
CA ASN A 142 6.04 1.42 16.77
C ASN A 142 4.66 1.03 17.32
N GLN A 143 4.54 0.56 18.55
CA GLN A 143 3.23 0.22 19.10
C GLN A 143 2.32 1.44 19.24
N ILE A 144 2.83 2.47 19.90
CA ILE A 144 2.06 3.68 20.16
C ILE A 144 1.75 4.40 18.82
N SER A 145 2.66 4.33 17.85
CA SER A 145 2.40 4.80 16.48
C SER A 145 1.29 4.00 15.79
N LYS A 146 1.30 2.66 15.84
CA LYS A 146 0.34 1.83 15.09
C LYS A 146 -1.12 2.08 15.49
N VAL A 147 -1.38 2.40 16.76
CA VAL A 147 -2.71 2.83 17.25
C VAL A 147 -3.23 4.05 16.49
N ALA A 148 -2.37 5.02 16.13
CA ALA A 148 -2.75 6.20 15.37
C ALA A 148 -2.67 5.99 13.84
N ILE A 149 -1.66 5.27 13.35
CA ILE A 149 -1.38 5.09 11.91
C ILE A 149 -2.54 4.43 11.18
N TYR A 150 -3.05 3.30 11.69
CA TYR A 150 -4.02 2.49 10.94
C TYR A 150 -5.36 3.21 10.69
N PRO A 151 -6.01 3.81 11.71
CA PRO A 151 -7.18 4.66 11.49
C PRO A 151 -6.89 5.82 10.53
N LEU A 152 -5.76 6.50 10.70
CA LEU A 152 -5.38 7.67 9.91
C LEU A 152 -5.24 7.35 8.42
N VAL A 153 -4.45 6.34 8.08
CA VAL A 153 -4.22 5.92 6.70
C VAL A 153 -5.51 5.39 6.06
N SER A 154 -6.22 4.48 6.75
CA SER A 154 -7.39 3.80 6.19
C SER A 154 -8.54 4.77 5.90
N VAL A 155 -8.84 5.66 6.85
CA VAL A 155 -9.95 6.61 6.70
C VAL A 155 -9.61 7.69 5.69
N THR A 156 -8.39 8.25 5.73
CA THR A 156 -7.96 9.30 4.79
C THR A 156 -8.02 8.80 3.35
N THR A 157 -7.50 7.59 3.08
CA THR A 157 -7.53 7.01 1.72
C THR A 157 -8.97 6.88 1.20
N SER A 158 -9.89 6.38 2.05
CA SER A 158 -11.29 6.17 1.67
C SER A 158 -12.05 7.46 1.43
N PHE A 159 -11.91 8.47 2.31
CA PHE A 159 -12.64 9.74 2.18
C PHE A 159 -12.12 10.58 1.02
N VAL A 160 -10.80 10.57 0.77
CA VAL A 160 -10.20 11.28 -0.36
C VAL A 160 -10.60 10.62 -1.69
N ALA A 161 -10.66 9.28 -1.76
CA ALA A 161 -11.17 8.58 -2.93
C ALA A 161 -12.67 8.86 -3.20
N GLU A 162 -13.49 8.94 -2.14
CA GLU A 162 -14.92 9.29 -2.21
C GLU A 162 -15.11 10.72 -2.76
N GLU A 163 -14.41 11.72 -2.20
CA GLU A 163 -14.50 13.12 -2.64
C GLU A 163 -13.91 13.34 -4.05
N ASP A 164 -12.79 12.70 -4.39
CA ASP A 164 -12.17 12.83 -5.72
C ASP A 164 -13.02 12.18 -6.83
N ALA A 165 -13.67 11.04 -6.53
CA ALA A 165 -14.59 10.39 -7.46
C ALA A 165 -15.86 11.23 -7.72
N ILE A 166 -16.42 11.86 -6.67
CA ILE A 166 -17.57 12.77 -6.82
C ILE A 166 -17.16 14.01 -7.62
N CYS A 167 -16.02 14.62 -7.31
CA CYS A 167 -15.53 15.81 -8.01
C CYS A 167 -15.25 15.50 -9.50
N SER A 168 -14.65 14.35 -9.81
CA SER A 168 -14.37 13.93 -11.18
C SER A 168 -15.66 13.70 -11.98
N ARG A 169 -16.69 13.06 -11.39
CA ARG A 169 -18.00 12.90 -12.03
C ARG A 169 -18.68 14.23 -12.35
N ILE A 170 -18.63 15.21 -11.44
CA ILE A 170 -19.21 16.54 -11.68
C ILE A 170 -18.50 17.23 -12.86
N VAL A 171 -17.17 17.10 -12.96
CA VAL A 171 -16.42 17.63 -14.11
C VAL A 171 -16.77 16.89 -15.41
N GLU A 172 -16.89 15.57 -15.40
CA GLU A 172 -17.32 14.76 -16.55
C GLU A 172 -18.76 15.08 -16.99
N GLU A 173 -19.68 15.30 -16.05
CA GLU A 173 -21.07 15.71 -16.31
C GLU A 173 -21.12 17.14 -16.88
N GLN A 174 -20.23 18.03 -16.45
CA GLN A 174 -20.15 19.40 -16.94
C GLN A 174 -19.50 19.47 -18.33
N GLU A 175 -18.42 18.72 -18.58
CA GLU A 175 -17.77 18.61 -19.90
C GLU A 175 -18.65 17.83 -20.91
N ARG A 176 -19.55 16.95 -20.45
CA ARG A 176 -20.59 16.30 -21.27
C ARG A 176 -21.88 17.13 -21.39
N GLY A 177 -22.06 18.12 -20.51
CA GLY A 177 -23.24 19.00 -20.41
C GLY A 177 -23.21 20.21 -21.34
N ASP A 178 -22.10 20.46 -22.03
CA ASP A 178 -21.99 21.47 -23.09
C ASP A 178 -22.64 20.99 -24.40
N ILE A 179 -23.95 20.71 -24.34
CA ILE A 179 -24.99 20.89 -25.37
C ILE A 179 -26.34 20.77 -24.63
N GLU A 180 -27.14 21.85 -24.65
CA GLU A 180 -28.55 21.91 -24.21
C GLU A 180 -28.91 21.45 -22.77
N LYS A 181 -28.63 22.28 -21.73
CA LYS A 181 -29.65 22.63 -20.70
C LYS A 181 -29.39 23.81 -19.75
N THR A 182 -28.32 24.59 -19.93
CA THR A 182 -27.94 25.72 -19.07
C THR A 182 -28.86 26.97 -19.15
N SER A 183 -30.13 26.81 -19.55
CA SER A 183 -31.13 27.89 -19.63
C SER A 183 -32.46 27.59 -18.90
N ALA A 184 -32.71 26.33 -18.49
CA ALA A 184 -34.03 25.89 -18.04
C ALA A 184 -34.22 25.83 -16.50
N MET A 185 -33.20 26.12 -15.69
CA MET A 185 -33.26 25.97 -14.22
C MET A 185 -33.01 27.28 -13.46
N ASN A 186 -33.59 28.38 -13.94
CA ASN A 186 -33.58 29.68 -13.24
C ASN A 186 -34.98 30.32 -13.11
N LYS A 187 -36.05 29.51 -13.24
CA LYS A 187 -37.45 29.89 -12.98
C LYS A 187 -38.18 28.73 -12.31
N GLY A 188 -38.46 28.87 -11.02
CA GLY A 188 -39.32 27.94 -10.28
C GLY A 188 -38.72 27.42 -8.97
N MET A 189 -38.57 28.28 -7.96
CA MET A 189 -38.43 27.85 -6.56
C MET A 189 -38.93 28.92 -5.58
N ASN A 190 -40.18 29.37 -5.76
CA ASN A 190 -40.97 29.96 -4.68
C ASN A 190 -42.00 28.91 -4.25
N GLU A 191 -41.64 28.01 -3.33
CA GLU A 191 -42.53 27.46 -2.29
C GLU A 191 -41.75 26.58 -1.31
N LEU A 192 -42.32 26.37 -0.11
CA LEU A 192 -41.60 25.99 1.11
C LEU A 192 -41.93 24.55 1.54
N SER A 193 -40.92 23.73 1.88
CA SER A 193 -41.09 22.47 2.63
C SER A 193 -39.78 22.01 3.28
N PRO A 194 -39.82 21.20 4.37
CA PRO A 194 -38.66 20.95 5.23
C PRO A 194 -37.68 19.91 4.69
N CYS A 195 -36.39 20.25 4.64
CA CYS A 195 -35.35 19.42 4.02
C CYS A 195 -34.88 18.21 4.86
N ASN A 196 -34.54 17.12 4.18
CA ASN A 196 -33.86 15.95 4.75
C ASN A 196 -32.32 16.10 4.68
N ASP A 197 -31.57 15.40 5.54
CA ASP A 197 -30.09 15.51 5.64
C ASP A 197 -29.33 15.20 4.32
N SER A 198 -29.95 14.45 3.39
CA SER A 198 -29.39 14.20 2.07
C SER A 198 -29.29 15.47 1.20
N GLU A 199 -30.18 16.44 1.38
CA GLU A 199 -30.18 17.70 0.60
C GLU A 199 -29.15 18.68 1.16
N LYS A 200 -28.89 18.64 2.46
CA LYS A 200 -27.87 19.45 3.14
C LYS A 200 -26.48 19.22 2.54
N THR A 201 -26.15 17.94 2.26
CA THR A 201 -24.92 17.54 1.57
C THR A 201 -24.86 18.11 0.14
N ARG A 202 -26.00 18.12 -0.58
CA ARG A 202 -26.10 18.63 -1.95
C ARG A 202 -25.94 20.16 -2.02
N CYS A 203 -26.54 20.89 -1.07
CA CYS A 203 -26.36 22.34 -0.94
C CYS A 203 -24.93 22.73 -0.55
N SER A 204 -24.27 21.97 0.34
CA SER A 204 -22.85 22.20 0.65
C SER A 204 -21.92 21.93 -0.53
N LEU A 205 -22.26 21.01 -1.45
CA LEU A 205 -21.50 20.80 -2.68
C LEU A 205 -21.78 21.86 -3.75
N SER A 206 -23.00 22.39 -3.86
CA SER A 206 -23.31 23.43 -4.86
C SER A 206 -22.53 24.73 -4.61
N CYS A 207 -22.26 25.07 -3.35
CA CYS A 207 -21.40 26.21 -2.99
C CYS A 207 -19.89 25.93 -3.03
N VAL A 208 -19.47 24.68 -3.29
CA VAL A 208 -18.11 24.33 -3.72
C VAL A 208 -18.01 24.45 -5.25
N ALA A 209 -18.98 23.94 -6.00
CA ALA A 209 -19.05 24.06 -7.45
C ALA A 209 -19.06 25.54 -7.91
N SER A 210 -19.80 26.43 -7.23
CA SER A 210 -19.82 27.86 -7.55
C SER A 210 -18.52 28.63 -7.26
N ARG A 211 -17.50 28.01 -6.67
CA ARG A 211 -16.14 28.58 -6.59
C ARG A 211 -15.27 28.22 -7.79
N PHE A 212 -15.57 27.12 -8.51
CA PHE A 212 -14.84 26.76 -9.73
C PHE A 212 -15.11 27.74 -10.89
N THR A 213 -16.24 28.45 -10.88
CA THR A 213 -16.68 29.29 -12.01
C THR A 213 -16.01 30.67 -12.11
N ASN A 214 -15.24 31.11 -11.11
CA ASN A 214 -14.72 32.49 -11.03
C ASN A 214 -13.24 32.69 -11.42
N GLN A 215 -12.56 31.69 -12.00
CA GLN A 215 -11.20 31.86 -12.54
C GLN A 215 -11.04 31.28 -13.95
N SER A 216 -11.32 32.12 -14.94
CA SER A 216 -10.94 31.91 -16.34
C SER A 216 -9.44 32.20 -16.55
N SER A 217 -8.58 31.19 -16.39
CA SER A 217 -7.20 31.20 -16.89
C SER A 217 -6.61 29.78 -17.03
N PRO A 218 -5.84 29.48 -18.11
CA PRO A 218 -5.42 28.12 -18.45
C PRO A 218 -4.15 27.68 -17.70
N ARG A 219 -4.18 27.65 -16.36
CA ARG A 219 -3.03 27.22 -15.54
C ARG A 219 -3.46 26.34 -14.36
N ILE A 220 -3.30 25.02 -14.55
CA ILE A 220 -3.39 23.95 -13.53
C ILE A 220 -4.70 24.01 -12.71
N LYS A 221 -5.73 23.25 -13.14
CA LYS A 221 -6.95 22.99 -12.37
C LYS A 221 -6.58 22.33 -11.01
N ARG A 222 -6.38 23.12 -9.95
CA ARG A 222 -6.17 22.62 -8.59
C ARG A 222 -7.48 22.06 -8.05
N LYS A 223 -7.45 20.88 -7.42
CA LYS A 223 -8.65 20.28 -6.82
C LYS A 223 -8.83 20.81 -5.39
N TYR A 224 -10.06 21.18 -5.02
CA TYR A 224 -10.41 21.50 -3.63
C TYR A 224 -11.10 20.28 -2.99
N ILE A 225 -10.47 19.69 -1.98
CA ILE A 225 -10.92 18.45 -1.33
C ILE A 225 -10.80 18.63 0.18
N SER A 226 -11.94 18.82 0.86
CA SER A 226 -12.01 19.19 2.28
C SER A 226 -11.44 18.10 3.20
N SER A 227 -11.59 16.83 2.80
CA SER A 227 -11.00 15.70 3.53
C SER A 227 -9.47 15.72 3.56
N VAL A 228 -8.79 16.34 2.59
CA VAL A 228 -7.32 16.47 2.59
C VAL A 228 -6.88 17.37 3.75
N SER A 229 -7.43 18.58 3.82
CA SER A 229 -7.09 19.56 4.88
C SER A 229 -7.40 18.99 6.27
N SER A 230 -8.55 18.31 6.39
CA SER A 230 -8.95 17.59 7.60
C SER A 230 -7.95 16.50 8.00
N ALA A 231 -7.51 15.67 7.06
CA ALA A 231 -6.55 14.59 7.30
C ALA A 231 -5.16 15.12 7.71
N LEU A 232 -4.70 16.23 7.12
CA LEU A 232 -3.43 16.86 7.50
C LEU A 232 -3.47 17.40 8.93
N VAL A 233 -4.56 18.08 9.33
CA VAL A 233 -4.75 18.57 10.70
C VAL A 233 -4.82 17.42 11.71
N VAL A 234 -5.57 16.35 11.41
CA VAL A 234 -5.64 15.17 12.29
C VAL A 234 -4.29 14.46 12.38
N GLY A 235 -3.57 14.27 11.28
CA GLY A 235 -2.23 13.66 11.27
C GLY A 235 -1.20 14.47 12.07
N ALA A 236 -1.16 15.79 11.89
CA ALA A 236 -0.26 16.68 12.61
C ALA A 236 -0.58 16.74 14.12
N THR A 237 -1.86 16.87 14.48
CA THR A 237 -2.29 16.94 15.90
C THR A 237 -2.04 15.63 16.63
N LEU A 238 -2.42 14.48 16.05
CA LEU A 238 -2.08 13.17 16.62
C LEU A 238 -0.57 12.97 16.73
N GLY A 239 0.21 13.44 15.76
CA GLY A 239 1.66 13.28 15.76
C GLY A 239 2.36 14.10 16.84
N VAL A 240 1.90 15.34 17.08
CA VAL A 240 2.38 16.17 18.20
C VAL A 240 1.94 15.60 19.56
N LEU A 241 0.68 15.16 19.69
CA LEU A 241 0.19 14.51 20.91
C LEU A 241 0.98 13.23 21.22
N GLN A 242 1.25 12.40 20.21
CA GLN A 242 2.07 11.21 20.33
C GLN A 242 3.50 11.54 20.76
N ALA A 243 4.13 12.57 20.17
CA ALA A 243 5.48 12.99 20.53
C ALA A 243 5.56 13.40 22.01
N ILE A 244 4.65 14.26 22.45
CA ILE A 244 4.57 14.73 23.85
C ILE A 244 4.33 13.54 24.79
N PHE A 245 3.37 12.68 24.47
CA PHE A 245 3.03 11.50 25.27
C PHE A 245 4.23 10.56 25.44
N LEU A 246 4.91 10.22 24.34
CA LEU A 246 6.09 9.35 24.38
C LEU A 246 7.25 9.99 25.15
N ILE A 247 7.52 11.27 24.98
CA ILE A 247 8.62 11.97 25.68
C ILE A 247 8.37 12.00 27.20
N LEU A 248 7.16 12.31 27.63
CA LEU A 248 6.79 12.35 29.05
C LEU A 248 6.75 10.94 29.67
N ALA A 249 6.21 9.95 28.96
CA ALA A 249 6.04 8.59 29.46
C ALA A 249 7.20 7.63 29.14
N ALA A 250 8.28 8.08 28.49
CA ALA A 250 9.38 7.23 28.01
C ALA A 250 9.95 6.29 29.10
N LYS A 251 10.22 6.82 30.30
CA LYS A 251 10.74 6.01 31.43
C LYS A 251 9.74 4.94 31.89
N PHE A 252 8.45 5.26 31.90
CA PHE A 252 7.38 4.35 32.30
C PHE A 252 7.24 3.19 31.31
N PHE A 253 7.21 3.49 30.00
CA PHE A 253 7.14 2.46 28.97
C PHE A 253 8.39 1.57 28.92
N LEU A 254 9.59 2.14 29.10
CA LEU A 254 10.81 1.35 29.21
C LEU A 254 10.77 0.39 30.42
N HIS A 255 10.24 0.83 31.56
CA HIS A 255 10.07 -0.05 32.71
C HIS A 255 9.06 -1.18 32.47
N ILE A 256 7.92 -0.88 31.81
CA ILE A 256 6.92 -1.89 31.41
C ILE A 256 7.48 -2.91 30.40
N MET A 257 8.40 -2.50 29.52
CA MET A 257 9.16 -3.39 28.65
C MET A 257 10.27 -4.18 29.38
N GLY A 258 10.26 -4.25 30.73
CA GLY A 258 11.22 -5.03 31.50
C GLY A 258 12.60 -4.38 31.67
N VAL A 259 12.79 -3.11 31.26
CA VAL A 259 14.08 -2.42 31.42
C VAL A 259 14.27 -1.96 32.87
N LYS A 260 15.14 -2.69 33.58
CA LYS A 260 15.46 -2.45 35.00
C LYS A 260 16.20 -1.13 35.20
N SER A 261 15.93 -0.43 36.31
CA SER A 261 16.46 0.92 36.59
C SER A 261 17.99 1.02 36.64
N GLY A 262 18.69 -0.06 37.03
CA GLY A 262 20.15 -0.16 37.02
C GLY A 262 20.73 -0.78 35.74
N SER A 263 19.93 -1.01 34.69
CA SER A 263 20.41 -1.62 33.45
C SER A 263 21.27 -0.63 32.64
N PRO A 264 22.42 -1.05 32.08
CA PRO A 264 23.21 -0.19 31.18
C PRO A 264 22.43 0.18 29.90
N MET A 265 21.37 -0.56 29.58
CA MET A 265 20.48 -0.31 28.45
C MET A 265 19.54 0.89 28.66
N LEU A 266 19.24 1.27 29.91
CA LEU A 266 18.23 2.29 30.19
C LEU A 266 18.63 3.71 29.72
N PRO A 267 19.86 4.22 29.96
CA PRO A 267 20.25 5.54 29.46
C PRO A 267 20.23 5.70 27.93
N PRO A 268 20.80 4.79 27.10
CA PRO A 268 20.69 4.91 25.65
C PRO A 268 19.24 4.71 25.17
N ALA A 269 18.45 3.82 25.79
CA ALA A 269 17.06 3.59 25.37
C ALA A 269 16.20 4.84 25.60
N TYR A 270 16.32 5.47 26.77
CA TYR A 270 15.61 6.71 27.10
C TYR A 270 15.98 7.86 26.16
N ARG A 271 17.28 8.03 25.85
CA ARG A 271 17.75 9.05 24.88
C ARG A 271 17.21 8.78 23.48
N TYR A 272 17.32 7.54 22.99
CA TYR A 272 16.82 7.17 21.66
C TYR A 272 15.31 7.37 21.55
N LEU A 273 14.52 6.85 22.50
CA LEU A 273 13.06 6.96 22.48
C LEU A 273 12.61 8.42 22.50
N THR A 274 13.21 9.24 23.36
CA THR A 274 12.90 10.68 23.46
C THR A 274 13.16 11.41 22.14
N LEU A 275 14.34 11.20 21.53
CA LEU A 275 14.70 11.84 20.27
C LEU A 275 13.88 11.31 19.09
N ARG A 276 13.72 9.98 18.97
CA ARG A 276 12.91 9.33 17.92
C ARG A 276 11.45 9.79 17.94
N SER A 277 10.94 10.15 19.12
CA SER A 277 9.59 10.70 19.33
C SER A 277 9.39 12.09 18.71
N LEU A 278 10.45 12.89 18.55
CA LEU A 278 10.39 14.15 17.81
C LEU A 278 10.09 13.93 16.31
N GLY A 279 10.27 12.71 15.80
CA GLY A 279 9.86 12.31 14.45
C GLY A 279 8.39 11.88 14.32
N ALA A 280 7.65 11.69 15.43
CA ALA A 280 6.24 11.27 15.36
C ALA A 280 5.32 12.26 14.60
N PRO A 281 5.49 13.60 14.69
CA PRO A 281 4.73 14.56 13.88
C PRO A 281 4.95 14.36 12.39
N ALA A 282 6.19 14.16 11.96
CA ALA A 282 6.55 13.89 10.57
C ALA A 282 6.01 12.53 10.10
N VAL A 283 6.14 11.46 10.91
CA VAL A 283 5.62 10.13 10.58
C VAL A 283 4.10 10.15 10.37
N LEU A 284 3.31 10.71 11.29
CA LEU A 284 1.86 10.72 11.12
C LEU A 284 1.38 11.68 10.01
N LEU A 285 2.02 12.85 9.86
CA LEU A 285 1.68 13.78 8.78
C LEU A 285 2.02 13.22 7.39
N SER A 286 3.19 12.59 7.24
CA SER A 286 3.56 11.92 5.98
C SER A 286 2.62 10.75 5.67
N LEU A 287 2.26 9.91 6.65
CA LEU A 287 1.32 8.81 6.44
C LEU A 287 -0.10 9.30 6.08
N ALA A 288 -0.56 10.41 6.64
CA ALA A 288 -1.79 11.07 6.18
C ALA A 288 -1.68 11.48 4.71
N MET A 289 -0.58 12.14 4.30
CA MET A 289 -0.33 12.50 2.90
C MET A 289 -0.25 11.29 1.97
N GLN A 290 0.39 10.19 2.40
CA GLN A 290 0.40 8.93 1.63
C GLN A 290 -0.99 8.32 1.49
N GLY A 291 -1.89 8.52 2.46
CA GLY A 291 -3.31 8.18 2.33
C GLY A 291 -4.03 9.06 1.30
N VAL A 292 -3.75 10.37 1.29
CA VAL A 292 -4.28 11.33 0.31
C VAL A 292 -3.85 10.95 -1.12
N PHE A 293 -2.55 10.76 -1.37
CA PHE A 293 -2.03 10.38 -2.69
C PHE A 293 -2.60 9.03 -3.17
N ARG A 294 -2.73 8.04 -2.28
CA ARG A 294 -3.42 6.77 -2.60
C ARG A 294 -4.90 6.96 -2.94
N GLY A 295 -5.59 7.90 -2.28
CA GLY A 295 -6.95 8.30 -2.63
C GLY A 295 -7.05 8.85 -4.06
N PHE A 296 -6.04 9.62 -4.49
CA PHE A 296 -5.87 10.10 -5.89
C PHE A 296 -5.32 9.04 -6.86
N LYS A 297 -5.11 7.79 -6.40
CA LYS A 297 -4.48 6.70 -7.15
C LYS A 297 -3.01 6.98 -7.57
N ASP A 298 -2.35 7.97 -6.98
CA ASP A 298 -0.91 8.21 -7.12
C ASP A 298 -0.15 7.41 -6.06
N THR A 299 0.33 6.22 -6.43
CA THR A 299 1.19 5.38 -5.59
C THR A 299 2.68 5.67 -5.79
N LYS A 300 3.06 6.42 -6.84
CA LYS A 300 4.46 6.67 -7.20
C LYS A 300 5.06 7.81 -6.37
N THR A 301 4.31 8.89 -6.15
CA THR A 301 4.76 10.03 -5.34
C THR A 301 5.09 9.62 -3.89
N PRO A 302 4.25 8.83 -3.18
CA PRO A 302 4.61 8.18 -1.93
C PRO A 302 5.93 7.41 -1.98
N LEU A 303 6.06 6.46 -2.92
CA LEU A 303 7.21 5.57 -3.01
C LEU A 303 8.54 6.33 -3.21
N TYR A 304 8.58 7.29 -4.15
CA TYR A 304 9.79 8.08 -4.38
C TYR A 304 10.16 8.96 -3.17
N ALA A 305 9.19 9.46 -2.41
CA ALA A 305 9.47 10.22 -1.20
C ALA A 305 10.07 9.34 -0.11
N THR A 306 9.49 8.15 0.15
CA THR A 306 10.01 7.18 1.13
C THR A 306 11.42 6.74 0.75
N VAL A 307 11.66 6.29 -0.48
CA VAL A 307 13.00 5.87 -0.94
C VAL A 307 14.04 6.99 -0.81
N ALA A 308 13.68 8.25 -1.09
CA ALA A 308 14.58 9.38 -0.88
C ALA A 308 14.89 9.62 0.61
N GLY A 309 13.89 9.41 1.49
CA GLY A 309 14.07 9.44 2.94
C GLY A 309 14.98 8.32 3.44
N ASP A 310 14.73 7.08 3.03
CA ASP A 310 15.49 5.91 3.47
C ASP A 310 16.95 5.96 2.99
N VAL A 311 17.20 6.36 1.74
CA VAL A 311 18.56 6.60 1.24
C VAL A 311 19.24 7.72 2.02
N THR A 312 18.50 8.79 2.38
CA THR A 312 19.03 9.84 3.27
C THR A 312 19.36 9.29 4.65
N ASN A 313 18.55 8.39 5.20
CA ASN A 313 18.81 7.77 6.50
C ASN A 313 20.08 6.91 6.46
N ILE A 314 20.21 6.02 5.48
CA ILE A 314 21.37 5.14 5.28
C ILE A 314 22.66 5.94 5.12
N ILE A 315 22.61 7.13 4.51
CA ILE A 315 23.76 8.04 4.38
C ILE A 315 24.05 8.78 5.69
N LEU A 316 23.02 9.28 6.39
CA LEU A 316 23.19 10.03 7.63
C LEU A 316 23.65 9.15 8.79
N ASP A 317 23.14 7.92 8.92
CA ASP A 317 23.47 7.00 10.02
C ASP A 317 24.98 6.88 10.27
N PRO A 318 25.83 6.45 9.31
CA PRO A 318 27.28 6.33 9.56
C PRO A 318 27.96 7.67 9.83
N ILE A 319 27.45 8.79 9.28
CA ILE A 319 27.98 10.13 9.53
C ILE A 319 27.67 10.56 10.98
N LEU A 320 26.42 10.45 11.42
CA LEU A 320 26.03 10.88 12.77
C LEU A 320 26.58 9.91 13.84
N ILE A 321 26.54 8.60 13.58
CA ILE A 321 26.99 7.55 14.51
C ILE A 321 28.52 7.59 14.68
N TYR A 322 29.30 7.47 13.60
CA TYR A 322 30.75 7.24 13.67
C TYR A 322 31.59 8.51 13.47
N VAL A 323 31.25 9.35 12.49
CA VAL A 323 32.06 10.55 12.18
C VAL A 323 31.87 11.61 13.27
N MET A 324 30.62 11.95 13.60
CA MET A 324 30.30 12.89 14.68
C MET A 324 30.20 12.25 16.06
N ARG A 325 30.49 10.95 16.19
CA ARG A 325 30.58 10.20 17.46
C ARG A 325 29.32 10.29 18.33
N MET A 326 28.15 10.51 17.74
CA MET A 326 26.89 10.63 18.49
C MET A 326 26.32 9.26 18.89
N GLY A 327 26.83 8.16 18.32
CA GLY A 327 26.36 6.80 18.62
C GLY A 327 24.84 6.66 18.39
N VAL A 328 24.16 6.04 19.35
CA VAL A 328 22.69 5.84 19.34
C VAL A 328 21.90 7.16 19.17
N THR A 329 22.40 8.27 19.73
CA THR A 329 21.80 9.61 19.54
C THR A 329 21.83 10.02 18.07
N GLY A 330 22.88 9.66 17.34
CA GLY A 330 23.02 9.90 15.90
C GLY A 330 21.94 9.17 15.10
N ALA A 331 21.80 7.86 15.29
CA ALA A 331 20.77 7.05 14.62
C ALA A 331 19.35 7.62 14.81
N ALA A 332 19.01 8.06 16.04
CA ALA A 332 17.71 8.69 16.30
C ALA A 332 17.50 9.98 15.48
N ILE A 333 18.53 10.82 15.38
CA ILE A 333 18.47 12.09 14.64
C ILE A 333 18.41 11.85 13.13
N ALA A 334 19.17 10.89 12.59
CA ALA A 334 19.16 10.52 11.18
C ALA A 334 17.75 10.07 10.75
N HIS A 335 17.12 9.21 11.54
CA HIS A 335 15.72 8.82 11.39
C HIS A 335 14.77 10.03 11.40
N VAL A 336 14.89 10.94 12.38
CA VAL A 336 14.01 12.12 12.49
C VAL A 336 14.16 13.04 11.28
N VAL A 337 15.39 13.37 10.87
CA VAL A 337 15.67 14.20 9.69
C VAL A 337 15.08 13.58 8.42
N SER A 338 15.25 12.26 8.25
CA SER A 338 14.74 11.54 7.08
C SER A 338 13.21 11.53 7.02
N GLN A 339 12.52 11.36 8.16
CA GLN A 339 11.06 11.46 8.24
C GLN A 339 10.54 12.88 7.94
N TYR A 340 11.24 13.91 8.39
CA TYR A 340 10.93 15.29 7.99
C TYR A 340 11.19 15.55 6.50
N LEU A 341 12.23 14.97 5.90
CA LEU A 341 12.48 15.04 4.46
C LEU A 341 11.33 14.41 3.65
N ILE A 342 10.89 13.19 4.00
CA ILE A 342 9.72 12.53 3.39
C ILE A 342 8.50 13.45 3.46
N THR A 343 8.25 14.02 4.65
CA THR A 343 7.14 14.94 4.90
C THR A 343 7.21 16.18 3.99
N VAL A 344 8.38 16.81 3.87
CA VAL A 344 8.57 18.01 3.03
C VAL A 344 8.39 17.69 1.54
N ILE A 345 8.90 16.55 1.06
CA ILE A 345 8.74 16.12 -0.34
C ILE A 345 7.25 15.91 -0.66
N LEU A 346 6.54 15.17 0.19
CA LEU A 346 5.11 14.90 0.01
C LEU A 346 4.27 16.17 0.10
N LEU A 347 4.52 17.04 1.07
CA LEU A 347 3.78 18.29 1.23
C LEU A 347 4.01 19.24 0.04
N SER A 348 5.26 19.33 -0.45
CA SER A 348 5.61 20.12 -1.63
C SER A 348 4.97 19.62 -2.92
N ARG A 349 4.69 18.31 -3.01
CA ARG A 349 3.93 17.71 -4.11
C ARG A 349 2.43 17.93 -3.94
N LEU A 350 1.90 17.82 -2.72
CA LEU A 350 0.48 17.94 -2.42
C LEU A 350 -0.04 19.37 -2.65
N ILE A 351 0.70 20.39 -2.21
CA ILE A 351 0.40 21.82 -2.44
C ILE A 351 0.31 22.17 -3.94
N LYS A 352 0.96 21.39 -4.82
CA LYS A 352 0.88 21.57 -6.28
C LYS A 352 -0.34 20.91 -6.92
N GLN A 353 -1.00 19.97 -6.23
CA GLN A 353 -2.17 19.23 -6.72
C GLN A 353 -3.49 19.74 -6.10
N VAL A 354 -3.44 20.20 -4.84
CA VAL A 354 -4.62 20.53 -4.02
C VAL A 354 -4.46 21.91 -3.39
N ASP A 355 -5.52 22.73 -3.44
CA ASP A 355 -5.58 23.97 -2.65
C ASP A 355 -5.92 23.66 -1.19
N ILE A 356 -4.92 23.81 -0.31
CA ILE A 356 -5.05 23.58 1.13
C ILE A 356 -5.65 24.84 1.79
N VAL A 357 -6.97 24.84 1.96
CA VAL A 357 -7.70 25.87 2.74
C VAL A 357 -7.87 25.37 4.18
N PRO A 358 -7.74 26.23 5.23
CA PRO A 358 -8.01 25.82 6.61
C PRO A 358 -9.42 25.22 6.76
N PRO A 359 -9.56 24.05 7.40
CA PRO A 359 -10.84 23.35 7.47
C PRO A 359 -11.75 23.97 8.53
N ASN A 360 -13.05 23.99 8.28
CA ASN A 360 -14.02 24.38 9.30
C ASN A 360 -14.17 23.22 10.30
N ILE A 361 -14.00 23.50 11.59
CA ILE A 361 -14.00 22.47 12.66
C ILE A 361 -15.32 21.67 12.70
N LYS A 362 -16.42 22.26 12.20
CA LYS A 362 -17.74 21.61 12.09
C LYS A 362 -17.88 20.60 10.94
N ASP A 363 -17.01 20.64 9.93
CA ASP A 363 -17.02 19.71 8.80
C ASP A 363 -16.14 18.46 9.04
N LEU A 364 -15.43 18.42 10.18
CA LEU A 364 -14.63 17.27 10.61
C LEU A 364 -15.54 16.07 10.89
N LYS A 365 -15.60 15.11 9.96
CA LYS A 365 -16.28 13.80 10.11
C LYS A 365 -15.57 12.86 11.12
N PHE A 366 -15.10 13.41 12.25
CA PHE A 366 -14.31 12.73 13.30
C PHE A 366 -15.03 11.52 13.90
N SER A 367 -16.36 11.58 14.05
CA SER A 367 -17.18 10.43 14.49
C SER A 367 -17.14 9.27 13.47
N ARG A 368 -17.23 9.55 12.17
CA ARG A 368 -17.11 8.53 11.10
C ARG A 368 -15.68 7.96 11.05
N PHE A 369 -14.68 8.81 11.29
CA PHE A 369 -13.25 8.44 11.35
C PHE A 369 -12.96 7.46 12.50
N LEU A 370 -13.37 7.78 13.73
CA LEU A 370 -13.18 6.90 14.89
C LEU A 370 -13.96 5.58 14.75
N ARG A 371 -15.21 5.63 14.29
CA ARG A 371 -16.08 4.44 14.19
C ARG A 371 -15.55 3.41 13.19
N CYS A 372 -15.04 3.83 12.04
CA CYS A 372 -14.42 2.93 11.07
C CYS A 372 -13.02 2.46 11.52
N GLY A 373 -12.23 3.34 12.15
CA GLY A 373 -10.90 2.99 12.64
C GLY A 373 -10.89 1.91 13.73
N PHE A 374 -11.86 1.94 14.65
CA PHE A 374 -11.87 1.07 15.84
C PHE A 374 -11.94 -0.44 15.53
N LEU A 375 -12.72 -0.85 14.53
CA LEU A 375 -12.84 -2.27 14.15
C LEU A 375 -11.52 -2.84 13.60
N LEU A 376 -10.79 -2.06 12.80
CA LEU A 376 -9.47 -2.44 12.29
C LEU A 376 -8.40 -2.40 13.40
N LEU A 377 -8.55 -1.48 14.36
CA LEU A 377 -7.61 -1.31 15.47
C LEU A 377 -7.54 -2.56 16.36
N ALA A 378 -8.64 -3.27 16.58
CA ALA A 378 -8.66 -4.51 17.37
C ALA A 378 -7.73 -5.60 16.78
N ARG A 379 -7.77 -5.80 15.44
CA ARG A 379 -6.87 -6.72 14.72
C ARG A 379 -5.41 -6.29 14.87
N VAL A 380 -5.14 -5.01 14.66
CA VAL A 380 -3.79 -4.44 14.74
C VAL A 380 -3.20 -4.66 16.13
N VAL A 381 -3.95 -4.30 17.18
CA VAL A 381 -3.54 -4.47 18.57
C VAL A 381 -3.27 -5.93 18.90
N ALA A 382 -4.08 -6.89 18.44
CA ALA A 382 -3.85 -8.31 18.67
C ALA A 382 -2.51 -8.79 18.07
N VAL A 383 -2.26 -8.50 16.79
CA VAL A 383 -1.02 -8.89 16.10
C VAL A 383 0.21 -8.22 16.72
N THR A 384 0.12 -6.93 17.03
CA THR A 384 1.26 -6.18 17.55
C THR A 384 1.54 -6.48 19.02
N PHE A 385 0.53 -6.85 19.81
CA PHE A 385 0.69 -7.27 21.19
C PHE A 385 1.65 -8.45 21.32
N CYS A 386 1.52 -9.49 20.48
CA CYS A 386 2.42 -10.65 20.49
C CYS A 386 3.90 -10.25 20.26
N VAL A 387 4.18 -9.43 19.26
CA VAL A 387 5.55 -8.94 18.97
C VAL A 387 6.09 -8.08 20.12
N THR A 388 5.23 -7.26 20.73
CA THR A 388 5.60 -6.38 21.85
C THR A 388 5.88 -7.17 23.12
N LEU A 389 5.08 -8.20 23.40
CA LEU A 389 5.28 -9.11 24.51
C LEU A 389 6.58 -9.89 24.35
N ALA A 390 6.88 -10.39 23.15
CA ALA A 390 8.15 -11.02 22.85
C ALA A 390 9.35 -10.08 23.05
N ALA A 391 9.25 -8.82 22.60
CA ALA A 391 10.26 -7.79 22.84
C ALA A 391 10.45 -7.49 24.34
N SER A 392 9.37 -7.37 25.10
CA SER A 392 9.39 -7.14 26.56
C SER A 392 10.06 -8.31 27.30
N LEU A 393 9.73 -9.56 26.93
CA LEU A 393 10.38 -10.75 27.48
C LEU A 393 11.88 -10.78 27.16
N ALA A 394 12.27 -10.50 25.91
CA ALA A 394 13.67 -10.44 25.50
C ALA A 394 14.45 -9.34 26.25
N ALA A 395 13.85 -8.17 26.44
CA ALA A 395 14.40 -7.06 27.22
C ALA A 395 14.53 -7.35 28.71
N HIS A 396 13.57 -8.08 29.31
CA HIS A 396 13.63 -8.53 30.70
C HIS A 396 14.81 -9.51 30.95
N HIS A 397 15.15 -10.34 29.95
CA HIS A 397 16.34 -11.20 29.96
C HIS A 397 17.68 -10.46 29.78
N GLY A 398 17.65 -9.14 29.51
CA GLY A 398 18.82 -8.28 29.44
C GLY A 398 19.29 -7.95 28.01
N SER A 399 20.32 -7.09 27.92
CA SER A 399 20.77 -6.51 26.65
C SER A 399 21.17 -7.54 25.60
N ILE A 400 21.94 -8.56 25.96
CA ILE A 400 22.44 -9.57 25.01
C ILE A 400 21.27 -10.33 24.35
N SER A 401 20.26 -10.70 25.13
CA SER A 401 19.04 -11.37 24.64
C SER A 401 18.23 -10.45 23.72
N MET A 402 18.03 -9.20 24.13
CA MET A 402 17.26 -8.22 23.36
C MET A 402 17.97 -7.76 22.07
N ALA A 403 19.30 -7.66 22.08
CA ALA A 403 20.10 -7.39 20.89
C ALA A 403 19.97 -8.52 19.86
N ALA A 404 20.05 -9.77 20.31
CA ALA A 404 19.83 -10.93 19.43
C ALA A 404 18.40 -10.93 18.88
N PHE A 405 17.40 -10.70 19.75
CA PHE A 405 16.00 -10.60 19.36
C PHE A 405 15.76 -9.49 18.33
N GLN A 406 16.38 -8.31 18.47
CA GLN A 406 16.24 -7.20 17.53
C GLN A 406 16.78 -7.56 16.13
N ILE A 407 17.96 -8.18 16.03
CA ILE A 407 18.51 -8.65 14.75
C ILE A 407 17.56 -9.68 14.11
N CYS A 408 17.13 -10.66 14.90
CA CYS A 408 16.27 -11.75 14.46
C CYS A 408 14.91 -11.23 13.97
N LEU A 409 14.27 -10.33 14.72
CA LEU A 409 12.98 -9.72 14.38
C LEU A 409 13.10 -8.85 13.13
N GLN A 410 14.16 -8.04 13.00
CA GLN A 410 14.34 -7.18 11.84
C GLN A 410 14.51 -7.99 10.54
N LEU A 411 15.32 -9.05 10.59
CA LEU A 411 15.54 -9.92 9.42
C LEU A 411 14.29 -10.76 9.08
N TRP A 412 13.56 -11.22 10.10
CA TRP A 412 12.25 -11.87 9.93
C TRP A 412 11.23 -10.93 9.27
N LEU A 413 11.13 -9.67 9.71
CA LEU A 413 10.22 -8.67 9.12
C LEU A 413 10.59 -8.34 7.67
N ALA A 414 11.88 -8.16 7.37
CA ALA A 414 12.34 -7.83 6.02
C ALA A 414 12.07 -8.95 5.02
N THR A 415 12.27 -10.21 5.41
CA THR A 415 11.90 -11.37 4.56
C THR A 415 10.39 -11.56 4.47
N SER A 416 9.64 -11.28 5.54
CA SER A 416 8.16 -11.35 5.55
C SER A 416 7.51 -10.45 4.49
N LEU A 417 7.99 -9.21 4.34
CA LEU A 417 7.38 -8.22 3.45
C LEU A 417 7.55 -8.51 1.95
N LEU A 418 8.46 -9.43 1.59
CA LEU A 418 8.53 -10.00 0.23
C LEU A 418 7.32 -10.89 -0.09
N ALA A 419 6.75 -11.57 0.92
CA ALA A 419 5.54 -12.37 0.75
C ALA A 419 4.27 -11.52 0.60
N ASP A 420 4.26 -10.31 1.17
CA ASP A 420 3.14 -9.37 1.06
C ASP A 420 2.91 -8.92 -0.40
N GLY A 421 3.98 -8.81 -1.21
CA GLY A 421 3.84 -8.56 -2.65
C GLY A 421 3.04 -9.64 -3.39
N LEU A 422 3.23 -10.91 -3.02
CA LEU A 422 2.44 -12.03 -3.55
C LEU A 422 0.99 -12.00 -3.03
N ALA A 423 0.78 -11.59 -1.78
CA ALA A 423 -0.54 -11.41 -1.19
C ALA A 423 -1.34 -10.31 -1.91
N VAL A 424 -0.72 -9.15 -2.20
CA VAL A 424 -1.33 -8.04 -2.96
C VAL A 424 -1.71 -8.47 -4.37
N ALA A 425 -0.86 -9.25 -5.06
CA ALA A 425 -1.18 -9.81 -6.37
C ALA A 425 -2.40 -10.77 -6.30
N GLY A 426 -2.41 -11.68 -5.32
CA GLY A 426 -3.55 -12.57 -5.07
C GLY A 426 -4.85 -11.82 -4.80
N GLN A 427 -4.81 -10.81 -3.92
CA GLN A 427 -5.94 -9.95 -3.59
C GLN A 427 -6.54 -9.29 -4.85
N ALA A 428 -5.69 -8.69 -5.69
CA ALA A 428 -6.15 -7.97 -6.88
C ALA A 428 -6.76 -8.89 -7.94
N ILE A 429 -6.13 -10.05 -8.19
CA ILE A 429 -6.62 -11.03 -9.17
C ILE A 429 -7.94 -11.65 -8.71
N LEU A 430 -8.06 -12.02 -7.43
CA LEU A 430 -9.32 -12.56 -6.87
C LEU A 430 -10.43 -11.51 -6.92
N ALA A 431 -10.17 -10.28 -6.46
CA ALA A 431 -11.17 -9.22 -6.49
C ALA A 431 -11.68 -8.94 -7.92
N SER A 432 -10.79 -8.96 -8.91
CA SER A 432 -11.19 -8.80 -10.33
C SER A 432 -11.98 -10.00 -10.86
N ALA A 433 -11.59 -11.23 -10.51
CA ALA A 433 -12.28 -12.44 -10.94
C ALA A 433 -13.69 -12.56 -10.31
N PHE A 434 -13.83 -12.24 -9.01
CA PHE A 434 -15.13 -12.16 -8.34
C PHE A 434 -16.02 -11.08 -8.96
N ALA A 435 -15.49 -9.88 -9.24
CA ALA A 435 -16.25 -8.80 -9.88
C ALA A 435 -16.73 -9.14 -11.31
N ARG A 436 -16.09 -10.10 -11.98
CA ARG A 436 -16.48 -10.62 -13.31
C ARG A 436 -17.31 -11.91 -13.26
N GLY A 437 -17.53 -12.50 -12.08
CA GLY A 437 -18.17 -13.80 -11.93
C GLY A 437 -17.35 -14.99 -12.46
N ASP A 438 -16.04 -14.83 -12.67
CA ASP A 438 -15.17 -15.90 -13.19
C ASP A 438 -14.66 -16.80 -12.04
N TYR A 439 -15.55 -17.67 -11.57
CA TYR A 439 -15.25 -18.62 -10.51
C TYR A 439 -14.14 -19.62 -10.89
N ARG A 440 -13.91 -19.88 -12.19
CA ARG A 440 -12.81 -20.75 -12.64
C ARG A 440 -11.46 -20.07 -12.39
N LYS A 441 -11.35 -18.78 -12.74
CA LYS A 441 -10.15 -17.97 -12.44
C LYS A 441 -9.96 -17.76 -10.95
N VAL A 442 -11.03 -17.56 -10.14
CA VAL A 442 -10.93 -17.51 -8.66
C VAL A 442 -10.27 -18.77 -8.10
N VAL A 443 -10.77 -19.96 -8.44
CA VAL A 443 -10.22 -21.23 -7.92
C VAL A 443 -8.78 -21.46 -8.40
N ALA A 444 -8.50 -21.21 -9.68
CA ALA A 444 -7.16 -21.37 -10.25
C ALA A 444 -6.13 -20.40 -9.63
N ALA A 445 -6.49 -19.12 -9.48
CA ALA A 445 -5.66 -18.11 -8.84
C ALA A 445 -5.42 -18.44 -7.36
N THR A 446 -6.46 -18.80 -6.61
CA THR A 446 -6.34 -19.14 -5.18
C THR A 446 -5.37 -20.32 -4.97
N SER A 447 -5.56 -21.42 -5.71
CA SER A 447 -4.66 -22.58 -5.65
C SER A 447 -3.22 -22.21 -6.02
N ARG A 448 -3.02 -21.46 -7.11
CA ARG A 448 -1.69 -21.09 -7.61
C ARG A 448 -0.94 -20.14 -6.67
N VAL A 449 -1.60 -19.11 -6.13
CA VAL A 449 -0.96 -18.15 -5.22
C VAL A 449 -0.64 -18.82 -3.87
N LEU A 450 -1.48 -19.73 -3.37
CA LEU A 450 -1.18 -20.55 -2.18
C LEU A 450 -0.01 -21.53 -2.40
N GLN A 451 0.14 -22.11 -3.59
CA GLN A 451 1.31 -22.95 -3.91
C GLN A 451 2.58 -22.11 -4.02
N LEU A 452 2.50 -20.95 -4.68
CA LEU A 452 3.61 -20.01 -4.80
C LEU A 452 4.03 -19.45 -3.43
N SER A 453 3.13 -19.32 -2.46
CA SER A 453 3.46 -18.87 -1.11
C SER A 453 4.29 -19.90 -0.32
N ILE A 454 4.02 -21.20 -0.50
CA ILE A 454 4.84 -22.27 0.07
C ILE A 454 6.24 -22.26 -0.57
N VAL A 455 6.30 -22.17 -1.91
CA VAL A 455 7.58 -22.09 -2.64
C VAL A 455 8.39 -20.86 -2.22
N LEU A 456 7.75 -19.69 -2.16
CA LEU A 456 8.37 -18.43 -1.73
C LEU A 456 8.84 -18.53 -0.28
N GLY A 457 8.01 -19.01 0.64
CA GLY A 457 8.37 -19.18 2.05
C GLY A 457 9.51 -20.18 2.29
N VAL A 458 9.62 -21.24 1.48
CA VAL A 458 10.79 -22.15 1.49
C VAL A 458 12.03 -21.47 0.91
N ALA A 459 11.90 -20.71 -0.18
CA ALA A 459 13.02 -19.95 -0.74
C ALA A 459 13.53 -18.87 0.24
N LEU A 460 12.62 -18.16 0.92
CA LEU A 460 12.92 -17.21 2.00
C LEU A 460 13.55 -17.91 3.22
N SER A 461 13.10 -19.12 3.58
CA SER A 461 13.70 -19.93 4.63
C SER A 461 15.18 -20.24 4.36
N LEU A 462 15.48 -20.72 3.15
CA LEU A 462 16.84 -21.03 2.71
C LEU A 462 17.72 -19.78 2.60
N LEU A 463 17.18 -18.70 2.01
CA LEU A 463 17.87 -17.41 1.91
C LEU A 463 18.21 -16.84 3.30
N LEU A 464 17.25 -16.85 4.22
CA LEU A 464 17.44 -16.36 5.59
C LEU A 464 18.48 -17.21 6.36
N GLY A 465 18.40 -18.54 6.24
CA GLY A 465 19.38 -19.45 6.83
C GLY A 465 20.80 -19.15 6.36
N PHE A 466 20.99 -19.01 5.04
CA PHE A 466 22.27 -18.64 4.44
C PHE A 466 22.75 -17.25 4.89
N VAL A 467 21.89 -16.23 4.83
CA VAL A 467 22.22 -14.85 5.21
C VAL A 467 22.58 -14.74 6.69
N MET A 468 21.97 -15.51 7.58
CA MET A 468 22.35 -15.47 9.00
C MET A 468 23.63 -16.26 9.32
N GLU A 469 23.80 -17.45 8.75
CA GLU A 469 24.98 -18.29 9.01
C GLU A 469 26.28 -17.57 8.57
N PHE A 470 26.25 -16.92 7.41
CA PHE A 470 27.43 -16.21 6.88
C PHE A 470 27.45 -14.70 7.18
N GLY A 471 26.28 -14.06 7.33
CA GLY A 471 26.13 -12.60 7.44
C GLY A 471 25.86 -12.06 8.84
N SER A 472 25.60 -12.88 9.86
CA SER A 472 25.30 -12.39 11.23
C SER A 472 26.36 -11.44 11.82
N ARG A 473 27.63 -11.58 11.42
CA ARG A 473 28.74 -10.70 11.82
C ARG A 473 28.66 -9.28 11.27
N ILE A 474 27.86 -9.04 10.22
CA ILE A 474 27.57 -7.70 9.69
C ILE A 474 26.75 -6.92 10.73
N PHE A 475 25.85 -7.58 11.44
CA PHE A 475 25.01 -6.94 12.47
C PHE A 475 25.74 -6.72 13.78
N THR A 476 26.61 -7.64 14.22
CA THR A 476 27.34 -7.43 15.49
C THR A 476 28.64 -8.24 15.58
N LYS A 477 29.57 -7.72 16.40
CA LYS A 477 30.83 -8.38 16.78
C LYS A 477 30.74 -9.08 18.15
N ASP A 478 29.65 -8.92 18.89
CA ASP A 478 29.48 -9.53 20.21
C ASP A 478 29.24 -11.05 20.10
N VAL A 479 30.22 -11.83 20.57
CA VAL A 479 30.20 -13.30 20.54
C VAL A 479 29.03 -13.88 21.34
N GLN A 480 28.55 -13.21 22.38
CA GLN A 480 27.41 -13.68 23.17
C GLN A 480 26.10 -13.49 22.41
N VAL A 481 25.93 -12.35 21.74
CA VAL A 481 24.76 -12.08 20.86
C VAL A 481 24.78 -13.06 19.69
N LEU A 482 25.92 -13.24 19.01
CA LEU A 482 26.07 -14.17 17.89
C LEU A 482 25.69 -15.60 18.29
N LYS A 483 26.08 -16.07 19.48
CA LYS A 483 25.70 -17.40 19.99
C LYS A 483 24.19 -17.59 20.15
N ILE A 484 23.44 -16.53 20.47
CA ILE A 484 21.97 -16.58 20.55
C ILE A 484 21.38 -16.55 19.13
N VAL A 485 21.86 -15.66 18.26
CA VAL A 485 21.41 -15.55 16.87
C VAL A 485 21.54 -16.90 16.14
N HIS A 486 22.70 -17.58 16.20
CA HIS A 486 22.89 -18.87 15.55
C HIS A 486 21.93 -19.96 16.07
N LYS A 487 21.61 -19.97 17.37
CA LYS A 487 20.59 -20.88 17.94
C LYS A 487 19.18 -20.55 17.45
N ALA A 488 18.91 -19.30 17.09
CA ALA A 488 17.61 -18.84 16.62
C ALA A 488 17.41 -19.09 15.10
N ILE A 489 18.48 -19.21 14.30
CA ILE A 489 18.42 -19.48 12.85
C ILE A 489 17.36 -20.53 12.46
N PRO A 490 17.38 -21.77 12.99
CA PRO A 490 16.41 -22.79 12.56
C PRO A 490 14.96 -22.39 12.83
N PHE A 491 14.66 -21.68 13.92
CA PHE A 491 13.30 -21.23 14.25
C PHE A 491 12.82 -20.11 13.32
N ILE A 492 13.69 -19.14 13.02
CA ILE A 492 13.34 -17.97 12.20
C ILE A 492 13.23 -18.38 10.71
N ALA A 493 14.06 -19.33 10.28
CA ALA A 493 13.97 -19.94 8.96
C ALA A 493 12.73 -20.84 8.82
N ALA A 494 12.49 -21.76 9.77
CA ALA A 494 11.35 -22.69 9.71
C ALA A 494 9.98 -22.01 9.82
N THR A 495 9.91 -20.78 10.33
CA THR A 495 8.67 -19.99 10.36
C THR A 495 8.38 -19.26 9.03
N GLN A 496 9.34 -19.11 8.10
CA GLN A 496 9.10 -18.41 6.82
C GLN A 496 8.01 -19.06 5.93
N PRO A 497 7.91 -20.40 5.78
CA PRO A 497 6.82 -21.03 5.04
C PRO A 497 5.44 -20.75 5.63
N ILE A 498 5.31 -20.85 6.95
CA ILE A 498 4.06 -20.60 7.68
C ILE A 498 3.66 -19.11 7.53
N ASN A 499 4.65 -18.23 7.67
CA ASN A 499 4.47 -16.79 7.57
C ASN A 499 4.06 -16.35 6.16
N SER A 500 4.78 -16.79 5.11
CA SER A 500 4.42 -16.48 3.71
C SER A 500 3.03 -17.01 3.35
N LEU A 501 2.64 -18.16 3.91
CA LEU A 501 1.30 -18.70 3.75
C LEU A 501 0.23 -17.84 4.45
N ALA A 502 0.51 -17.34 5.66
CA ALA A 502 -0.39 -16.46 6.39
C ALA A 502 -0.62 -15.11 5.66
N PHE A 503 0.44 -14.46 5.16
CA PHE A 503 0.33 -13.24 4.34
C PHE A 503 -0.56 -13.45 3.12
N VAL A 504 -0.33 -14.54 2.37
CA VAL A 504 -1.14 -14.85 1.18
C VAL A 504 -2.59 -15.21 1.54
N PHE A 505 -2.83 -15.91 2.65
CA PHE A 505 -4.20 -16.15 3.13
C PHE A 505 -4.93 -14.85 3.47
N ASP A 506 -4.24 -13.88 4.09
CA ASP A 506 -4.81 -12.55 4.29
C ASP A 506 -5.17 -11.93 2.93
N GLY A 507 -4.24 -11.85 1.97
CA GLY A 507 -4.52 -11.32 0.63
C GLY A 507 -5.71 -11.99 -0.08
N VAL A 508 -5.84 -13.32 0.03
CA VAL A 508 -6.98 -14.09 -0.48
C VAL A 508 -8.29 -13.69 0.20
N ASN A 509 -8.31 -13.57 1.52
CA ASN A 509 -9.50 -13.15 2.28
C ASN A 509 -9.91 -11.70 1.96
N PHE A 510 -8.94 -10.79 1.80
CA PHE A 510 -9.18 -9.43 1.33
C PHE A 510 -9.75 -9.42 -0.09
N GLY A 511 -9.24 -10.26 -1.01
CA GLY A 511 -9.75 -10.41 -2.36
C GLY A 511 -11.19 -10.92 -2.43
N ALA A 512 -11.57 -11.80 -1.49
CA ALA A 512 -12.93 -12.29 -1.30
C ALA A 512 -13.85 -11.35 -0.47
N SER A 513 -13.33 -10.23 0.04
CA SER A 513 -14.03 -9.31 0.95
C SER A 513 -14.53 -9.92 2.28
N ASP A 514 -13.96 -11.03 2.75
CA ASP A 514 -14.28 -11.60 4.08
C ASP A 514 -13.41 -10.98 5.19
N TYR A 515 -13.64 -9.69 5.44
CA TYR A 515 -13.00 -8.95 6.52
C TYR A 515 -13.36 -9.49 7.91
N THR A 516 -14.50 -10.18 8.04
CA THR A 516 -15.00 -10.71 9.32
C THR A 516 -14.21 -11.94 9.75
N PHE A 517 -13.96 -12.90 8.85
CA PHE A 517 -13.14 -14.07 9.15
C PHE A 517 -11.69 -13.70 9.49
N SER A 518 -11.09 -12.76 8.75
CA SER A 518 -9.73 -12.28 9.04
C SER A 518 -9.63 -11.63 10.45
N ALA A 519 -10.62 -10.84 10.87
CA ALA A 519 -10.63 -10.25 12.21
C ALA A 519 -10.78 -11.29 13.34
N TYR A 520 -11.72 -12.25 13.22
CA TYR A 520 -11.94 -13.27 14.25
C TYR A 520 -10.79 -14.28 14.36
N SER A 521 -10.22 -14.72 13.23
CA SER A 521 -9.11 -15.69 13.24
C SER A 521 -7.88 -15.12 13.96
N MET A 522 -7.47 -13.88 13.65
CA MET A 522 -6.36 -13.21 14.37
C MET A 522 -6.64 -12.99 15.86
N ALA A 523 -7.87 -12.60 16.23
CA ALA A 523 -8.23 -12.48 17.64
C ALA A 523 -8.17 -13.83 18.38
N SER A 524 -8.62 -14.91 17.73
CA SER A 524 -8.59 -16.26 18.32
C SER A 524 -7.19 -16.83 18.49
N CYS A 525 -6.23 -16.51 17.61
CA CYS A 525 -4.84 -16.94 17.78
C CYS A 525 -4.10 -16.16 18.88
N GLY A 526 -4.51 -14.93 19.18
CA GLY A 526 -4.01 -14.16 20.33
C GLY A 526 -4.56 -14.64 21.68
N GLY A 527 -5.63 -15.43 21.67
CA GLY A 527 -6.31 -15.93 22.86
C GLY A 527 -6.41 -17.46 22.90
N SER A 528 -5.47 -18.09 23.58
CA SER A 528 -5.47 -19.52 23.98
C SER A 528 -4.97 -20.54 22.94
N HIS A 529 -4.18 -21.49 23.46
CA HIS A 529 -3.40 -22.49 22.73
C HIS A 529 -4.23 -23.63 22.06
N GLN A 530 -5.55 -23.45 21.91
CA GLN A 530 -6.54 -24.53 21.70
C GLN A 530 -7.37 -24.40 20.39
N HIS A 531 -7.23 -23.32 19.61
CA HIS A 531 -8.14 -22.99 18.50
C HIS A 531 -7.54 -23.01 17.08
N SER A 532 -6.27 -23.36 16.92
CA SER A 532 -5.60 -23.42 15.61
C SER A 532 -6.23 -24.45 14.66
N GLU A 533 -6.68 -25.60 15.15
CA GLU A 533 -7.43 -26.58 14.34
C GLU A 533 -8.85 -26.09 14.01
N LEU A 534 -9.43 -25.20 14.82
CA LEU A 534 -10.80 -24.72 14.64
C LEU A 534 -10.95 -23.72 13.50
N ASN A 535 -9.92 -22.91 13.20
CA ASN A 535 -9.98 -21.90 12.13
C ASN A 535 -10.02 -22.51 10.73
N ILE A 536 -9.37 -23.67 10.52
CA ILE A 536 -9.43 -24.40 9.24
C ILE A 536 -10.81 -25.06 9.08
N SER A 537 -11.35 -25.68 10.15
CA SER A 537 -12.68 -26.32 10.12
C SER A 537 -13.86 -25.33 10.11
N LEU A 538 -13.67 -24.08 10.53
CA LEU A 538 -14.71 -23.03 10.47
C LEU A 538 -14.81 -22.33 9.10
N PHE A 539 -13.80 -22.48 8.24
CA PHE A 539 -13.79 -21.88 6.90
C PHE A 539 -14.62 -22.72 5.90
N GLU A 540 -14.51 -24.05 5.96
CA GLU A 540 -15.26 -24.98 5.10
C GLU A 540 -16.78 -24.69 5.05
N PRO A 541 -17.52 -24.58 6.18
CA PRO A 541 -18.97 -24.39 6.14
C PRO A 541 -19.44 -23.00 5.71
N ARG A 542 -18.54 -22.02 5.54
CA ARG A 542 -18.91 -20.62 5.20
C ARG A 542 -18.63 -20.26 3.76
N VAL A 543 -17.55 -20.76 3.17
CA VAL A 543 -17.41 -20.78 1.70
C VAL A 543 -18.58 -21.56 1.10
N HIS A 544 -18.93 -22.72 1.69
CA HIS A 544 -20.09 -23.51 1.29
C HIS A 544 -21.40 -22.69 1.35
N ARG A 545 -21.65 -22.00 2.47
CA ARG A 545 -22.85 -21.15 2.63
C ARG A 545 -22.91 -19.95 1.68
N HIS A 546 -21.79 -19.51 1.11
CA HIS A 546 -21.76 -18.52 0.03
C HIS A 546 -21.99 -19.15 -1.35
N MET A 547 -21.52 -20.38 -1.59
CA MET A 547 -21.82 -21.15 -2.79
C MET A 547 -23.30 -21.53 -2.84
N ASP A 548 -23.86 -22.12 -1.78
CA ASP A 548 -25.26 -22.55 -1.70
C ASP A 548 -26.25 -21.38 -1.90
N ARG A 549 -25.89 -20.17 -1.44
CA ARG A 549 -26.73 -18.96 -1.62
C ARG A 549 -26.70 -18.43 -3.05
N VAL A 550 -25.64 -18.72 -3.80
CA VAL A 550 -25.47 -18.30 -5.19
C VAL A 550 -26.05 -19.35 -6.14
N ASP A 551 -25.89 -20.64 -5.86
CA ASP A 551 -26.54 -21.71 -6.63
C ASP A 551 -28.08 -21.59 -6.57
N ASN A 552 -28.67 -21.27 -5.40
CA ASN A 552 -30.10 -20.97 -5.30
C ASN A 552 -30.54 -19.72 -6.10
N LEU A 553 -29.66 -18.75 -6.35
CA LEU A 553 -29.93 -17.59 -7.21
C LEU A 553 -29.72 -17.93 -8.70
N TYR A 554 -28.86 -18.90 -9.01
CA TYR A 554 -28.59 -19.38 -10.37
C TYR A 554 -29.72 -20.27 -10.89
N ASP A 555 -30.23 -21.21 -10.07
CA ASP A 555 -31.41 -22.00 -10.40
C ASP A 555 -32.67 -21.11 -10.53
N SER A 556 -32.84 -20.11 -9.65
CA SER A 556 -33.97 -19.18 -9.72
C SER A 556 -33.98 -18.31 -10.99
N SER A 557 -32.81 -18.06 -11.60
CA SER A 557 -32.70 -17.26 -12.83
C SER A 557 -32.76 -18.10 -14.12
N HIS A 558 -32.81 -19.43 -14.02
CA HIS A 558 -33.09 -20.35 -15.13
C HIS A 558 -34.51 -20.94 -15.11
N LEU A 559 -35.33 -20.58 -14.11
CA LEU A 559 -36.73 -20.98 -13.94
C LEU A 559 -37.74 -19.83 -14.14
N SER A 560 -37.31 -18.72 -14.77
CA SER A 560 -38.12 -17.54 -15.12
C SER A 560 -38.20 -17.33 -16.63
#